data_AF-A0A821JWP6-F1
#
_entry.id   AF-A0A821JWP6-F1
#
_cell.length_a   1.000
_cell.length_b   1.000
_cell.length_c   1.000
_cell.angle_alpha   90.00
_cell.angle_beta   90.00
_cell.angle_gamma   90.00
#
_symmetry.space_group_name_H-M   'P 1'
#
loop_
_entity.id
_entity.type
_entity.pdbx_description
1 polymer ?
#
loop_
_entity_poly.entity_id
_entity_poly.type
_entity_poly.pdbx_seq_one_letter_code
_entity_poly.pdbx_strand_id
1 'polypeptide(L)' 'MDNPATTAPCGHMFEIQAINDYLRTSNVCPICRTAVTGVTQNYAFKNVIEA' A
#
# COMPACT_ATOMS: atom_id res chain seq x y z
N MET A 1 7.56 -7.50 -4.31
CA MET A 1 7.05 -6.21 -3.82
C MET A 1 8.26 -5.40 -3.46
N ASP A 2 8.80 -4.73 -4.47
CA ASP A 2 10.00 -3.91 -4.37
C ASP A 2 9.72 -2.62 -3.62
N ASN A 3 8.44 -2.24 -3.51
CA ASN A 3 8.05 -0.98 -2.91
C ASN A 3 6.68 -1.06 -2.22
N PRO A 4 6.64 -1.69 -1.03
CA PRO A 4 5.40 -1.90 -0.30
C PRO A 4 4.82 -0.59 0.24
N ALA A 5 3.50 -0.52 0.26
CA ALA A 5 2.73 0.56 0.84
C ALA A 5 1.52 0.05 1.60
N THR A 6 1.22 0.68 2.72
CA THR A 6 0.13 0.31 3.63
C THR A 6 -1.00 1.32 3.53
N THR A 7 -2.24 0.83 3.44
CA THR A 7 -3.45 1.66 3.41
C THR A 7 -3.99 1.93 4.82
N ALA A 8 -4.41 3.16 5.10
CA ALA A 8 -5.10 3.53 6.35
C ALA A 8 -6.63 3.59 6.17
N PRO A 9 -7.44 3.23 7.18
CA PRO A 9 -7.04 2.73 8.51
C PRO A 9 -6.82 1.20 8.54
N CYS A 10 -7.11 0.49 7.45
CA CYS A 10 -7.20 -0.98 7.49
C CYS A 10 -5.85 -1.72 7.56
N GLY A 11 -4.73 -1.06 7.31
CA GLY A 11 -3.40 -1.64 7.46
C GLY A 11 -2.99 -2.64 6.37
N HIS A 12 -3.77 -2.77 5.28
CA HIS A 12 -3.44 -3.70 4.21
C HIS A 12 -2.31 -3.18 3.33
N MET A 13 -1.37 -4.07 3.00
CA MET A 13 -0.16 -3.80 2.24
C MET A 13 -0.34 -4.14 0.75
N PHE A 14 0.16 -3.27 -0.11
CA PHE A 14 0.13 -3.39 -1.56
C PHE A 14 1.44 -2.90 -2.15
N GLU A 15 1.67 -3.16 -3.43
CA GLU A 15 2.72 -2.46 -4.17
C GLU A 15 2.27 -1.02 -4.41
N ILE A 16 3.14 -0.02 -4.16
CA ILE A 16 2.75 1.40 -4.18
C ILE A 16 2.15 1.83 -5.53
N GLN A 17 2.69 1.33 -6.64
CA GLN A 17 2.21 1.69 -7.97
C GLN A 17 0.81 1.13 -8.20
N ALA A 18 0.62 -0.16 -7.87
CA ALA A 18 -0.66 -0.84 -8.04
C ALA A 18 -1.77 -0.21 -7.19
N ILE A 19 -1.49 0.12 -5.93
CA ILE A 19 -2.51 0.75 -5.07
C ILE A 19 -2.81 2.18 -5.53
N ASN A 20 -1.81 2.94 -5.99
CA ASN A 20 -2.05 4.29 -6.53
C ASN A 20 -2.90 4.26 -7.81
N ASP A 21 -2.66 3.32 -8.72
CA ASP A 21 -3.47 3.20 -9.94
C ASP A 21 -4.92 2.80 -9.61
N TYR A 22 -5.11 1.88 -8.67
CA TYR A 22 -6.44 1.51 -8.20
C TYR A 22 -7.18 2.73 -7.60
N LEU A 23 -6.49 3.50 -6.75
CA LEU A 23 -7.08 4.64 -6.04
C LEU A 23 -7.50 5.80 -6.97
N ARG A 24 -7.05 5.82 -8.22
CA ARG A 24 -7.56 6.75 -9.25
C ARG A 24 -9.01 6.47 -9.63
N THR A 25 -9.50 5.25 -9.41
CA THR A 25 -10.84 4.81 -9.84
C THR A 25 -11.76 4.48 -8.68
N SER A 26 -11.22 4.12 -7.51
CA SER A 26 -11.98 3.66 -6.35
C SER A 26 -11.22 4.01 -5.07
N ASN A 27 -11.88 4.61 -4.08
CA ASN A 27 -11.27 5.05 -2.84
C ASN A 27 -11.39 4.03 -1.69
N VAL A 28 -11.63 2.75 -1.98
CA VAL A 28 -11.78 1.69 -0.96
C VAL A 28 -10.65 0.67 -1.02
N CYS A 29 -10.36 0.00 0.08
CA CYS A 29 -9.34 -1.04 0.13
C CYS A 29 -9.76 -2.23 -0.77
N PRO A 30 -8.92 -2.72 -1.69
CA PRO A 30 -9.24 -3.87 -2.53
C PRO A 30 -9.55 -5.15 -1.74
N ILE A 31 -9.05 -5.28 -0.51
CA ILE A 31 -9.19 -6.47 0.33
C ILE A 31 -10.46 -6.38 1.19
N CYS A 32 -10.58 -5.34 2.00
CA CYS A 32 -11.64 -5.22 3.01
C CYS A 32 -12.73 -4.20 2.68
N ARG A 33 -12.59 -3.47 1.56
CA ARG A 33 -13.51 -2.42 1.10
C ARG A 33 -13.69 -1.24 2.06
N THR A 34 -12.88 -1.14 3.12
CA THR A 34 -12.80 0.04 3.98
C THR A 34 -12.30 1.24 3.17
N ALA A 35 -12.92 2.41 3.34
CA ALA A 35 -12.46 3.64 2.71
C ALA A 35 -10.99 3.94 3.06
N VAL A 36 -10.18 4.19 2.04
CA VAL A 36 -8.76 4.52 2.17
C VAL A 36 -8.63 6.01 2.41
N THR A 37 -8.07 6.37 3.56
CA THR A 37 -7.82 7.77 3.93
C THR A 37 -6.36 8.17 3.77
N GLY A 38 -5.47 7.20 3.53
CA GLY A 38 -4.06 7.43 3.31
C GLY A 38 -3.34 6.19 2.83
N VAL A 39 -2.21 6.40 2.15
CA VAL A 39 -1.28 5.36 1.73
C VAL A 39 0.11 5.75 2.24
N THR A 40 0.75 4.87 3.00
CA THR A 40 2.09 5.08 3.56
C THR A 40 3.04 4.06 2.97
N GLN A 41 4.05 4.54 2.26
CA GLN A 41 5.08 3.69 1.67
C GLN A 41 6.13 3.30 2.71
N ASN A 42 6.51 2.02 2.76
CA ASN A 42 7.51 1.53 3.70
C ASN A 42 8.85 1.26 2.98
N TYR A 43 9.68 2.30 2.90
CA TYR A 43 11.01 2.25 2.28
C TYR A 43 12.04 1.43 3.09
N ALA A 44 11.74 1.07 4.34
CA ALA A 44 12.68 0.39 5.23
C ALA A 44 12.94 -1.08 4.84
N PHE A 45 12.10 -1.67 3.98
CA PHE A 45 12.28 -3.06 3.55
C PHE A 45 13.33 -3.25 2.45
N LYS A 46 13.88 -2.17 1.86
CA LYS A 46 14.85 -2.30 0.76
C LYS A 46 16.24 -2.79 1.21
N ASN A 47 16.56 -2.70 2.51
CA ASN A 47 17.92 -2.99 3.03
C ASN A 47 18.00 -4.18 4.00
N VAL A 48 17.00 -5.07 4.05
CA VAL A 48 17.02 -6.25 4.95
C VAL A 48 17.48 -7.54 4.26
N ILE A 49 17.88 -7.49 2.99
CA ILE A 49 18.36 -8.64 2.20
C ILE A 49 19.78 -8.41 1.68
N GLU A 50 20.65 -7.82 2.50
CA GLU A 50 22.10 -7.83 2.28
C GLU A 50 22.78 -8.17 3.63
N ALA A 51 22.66 -9.42 4.06
CA ALA A 51 23.44 -10.02 5.15
C ALA A 51 23.78 -11.47 4.81
#